data_AF-L0WB18-F1
#
_entry.id   AF-L0WB18-F1
#
_cell.length_a   1.000
_cell.length_b   1.000
_cell.length_c   1.000
_cell.angle_alpha   90.00
_cell.angle_beta   90.00
_cell.angle_gamma   90.00
#
_symmetry.space_group_name_H-M   'P 1'
#
loop_
_entity.id
_entity.type
_entity.pdbx_description
1 polymer ?
#
loop_
_entity_poly.entity_id
_entity_poly.type
_entity_poly.pdbx_seq_one_letter_code
_entity_poly.pdbx_strand_id
1 'polypeptide(L)'
;MRNIGILALLLGTLCSPVLAAQAPAKGDQAGQQAEKSPQQQAMDQLAQAGIRESLKAIHESGGLYPFGLIQTGDKVQAIGYSGKKKDAPPEEQWAEHLFVKLRDIGKAQPEVDMMAMFRLHKIDNKDGSKTLGVWAEVDHRDVRPWVIFLPLVKNDDGKYELGKMVYYATEQGLFEEHAQEGQASDK
;
A
#
# COMPACT_ATOMS: atom_id res chain seq x y z
N MET A 1 71.84 -15.12 -32.24
CA MET A 1 70.40 -15.47 -32.22
C MET A 1 69.88 -15.32 -30.80
N ARG A 2 68.69 -14.71 -30.65
CA ARG A 2 67.92 -14.45 -29.40
C ARG A 2 68.48 -13.40 -28.43
N ASN A 3 67.72 -12.32 -28.25
CA ASN A 3 67.25 -11.72 -26.97
C ASN A 3 66.38 -10.48 -27.31
N ILE A 4 65.06 -10.59 -27.17
CA ILE A 4 64.22 -10.03 -26.09
C ILE A 4 64.44 -8.53 -25.88
N GLY A 5 63.53 -7.73 -26.44
CA GLY A 5 63.30 -6.34 -26.08
C GLY A 5 61.82 -6.15 -25.77
N ILE A 6 61.50 -6.04 -24.48
CA ILE A 6 60.19 -5.67 -23.96
C ILE A 6 59.95 -4.21 -24.35
N LEU A 7 58.90 -3.95 -25.13
CA LEU A 7 58.45 -2.59 -25.42
C LEU A 7 57.17 -2.31 -24.63
N ALA A 8 57.29 -1.45 -23.62
CA ALA A 8 56.18 -0.81 -22.96
C ALA A 8 55.76 0.43 -23.76
N LEU A 9 54.48 0.54 -24.11
CA LEU A 9 53.78 1.76 -24.55
C LEU A 9 52.35 1.66 -24.00
N LEU A 10 51.98 2.41 -22.96
CA LEU A 10 51.55 3.82 -22.93
C LEU A 10 50.14 4.08 -23.51
N LEU A 11 49.29 4.56 -22.60
CA LEU A 11 48.16 5.49 -22.74
C LEU A 11 46.86 5.04 -23.43
N GLY A 12 45.77 5.38 -22.75
CA GLY A 12 44.77 6.26 -23.35
C GLY A 12 43.34 5.74 -23.32
N THR A 13 42.65 6.01 -22.23
CA THR A 13 41.19 5.92 -22.11
C THR A 13 40.52 6.88 -23.10
N LEU A 14 39.65 6.39 -23.98
CA LEU A 14 38.58 7.17 -24.61
C LEU A 14 37.30 6.33 -24.75
N CYS A 15 36.22 6.91 -24.24
CA CYS A 15 34.84 6.42 -24.26
C CYS A 15 34.31 6.18 -25.67
N SER A 16 33.43 5.18 -25.82
CA SER A 16 32.18 5.29 -26.59
C SER A 16 31.20 4.15 -26.24
N PRO A 17 29.89 4.36 -26.42
CA PRO A 17 28.88 4.03 -25.42
C PRO A 17 28.24 2.65 -25.62
N VAL A 18 27.99 1.94 -24.51
CA VAL A 18 27.03 0.84 -24.49
C VAL A 18 25.63 1.43 -24.54
N LEU A 19 24.90 1.00 -25.57
CA LEU A 19 23.47 1.13 -25.75
C LEU A 19 22.76 0.90 -24.40
N ALA A 20 22.17 1.96 -23.83
CA ALA A 20 21.24 1.84 -22.71
C ALA A 20 19.94 1.21 -23.23
N ALA A 21 19.92 -0.13 -23.29
CA ALA A 21 18.67 -0.86 -23.24
C ALA A 21 18.02 -0.55 -21.89
N GLN A 22 16.94 0.22 -21.92
CA GLN A 22 16.06 0.45 -20.77
C GLN A 22 15.45 -0.89 -20.38
N ALA A 23 16.14 -1.63 -19.52
CA ALA A 23 15.54 -2.72 -18.77
C ALA A 23 14.67 -2.11 -17.66
N PRO A 24 13.47 -2.65 -17.39
CA PRO A 24 12.57 -2.10 -16.39
C PRO A 24 13.26 -2.13 -15.03
N ALA A 25 13.15 -1.02 -14.30
CA ALA A 25 13.62 -0.90 -12.93
C ALA A 25 13.15 -2.11 -12.13
N LYS A 26 14.08 -3.03 -11.84
CA LYS A 26 13.91 -3.99 -10.77
C LYS A 26 13.80 -3.15 -9.50
N GLY A 27 12.64 -3.25 -8.85
CA GLY A 27 12.41 -2.70 -7.53
C GLY A 27 13.34 -3.37 -6.53
N ASP A 28 14.57 -2.89 -6.46
CA ASP A 28 15.47 -3.08 -5.34
C ASP A 28 15.53 -1.75 -4.58
N GLN A 29 14.48 -1.48 -3.81
CA GLN A 29 14.59 -0.59 -2.66
C GLN A 29 14.58 -1.44 -1.39
N ALA A 30 15.64 -2.23 -1.23
CA ALA A 30 16.25 -2.44 0.09
C ALA A 30 17.19 -1.26 0.40
N GLY A 31 16.69 -0.03 0.18
CA GLY A 31 17.34 1.21 0.58
C GLY A 31 17.06 1.41 2.06
N GLN A 32 18.09 1.81 2.80
CA GLN A 32 18.07 2.20 4.22
C GLN A 32 16.68 2.65 4.66
N GLN A 33 16.03 1.84 5.49
CA GLN A 33 14.71 2.13 6.00
C GLN A 33 14.86 3.32 6.95
N ALA A 34 14.73 4.52 6.39
CA ALA A 34 14.58 5.74 7.17
C ALA A 34 13.49 5.46 8.21
N GLU A 35 13.77 5.82 9.46
CA GLU A 35 12.85 5.57 10.56
C GLU A 35 11.50 6.20 10.21
N LYS A 36 10.43 5.39 10.24
CA LYS A 36 9.08 5.87 9.91
C LYS A 36 8.72 7.03 10.83
N SER A 37 8.13 8.09 10.28
CA SER A 37 7.62 9.20 11.09
C SER A 37 6.52 8.71 12.06
N PRO A 38 6.23 9.45 13.15
CA PRO A 38 5.14 9.11 14.05
C PRO A 38 3.79 8.91 13.32
N GLN A 39 3.52 9.71 12.29
CA GLN A 39 2.32 9.61 11.46
C GLN A 39 2.30 8.31 10.65
N GLN A 40 3.42 7.93 10.05
CA GLN A 40 3.54 6.65 9.33
C GLN A 40 3.41 5.45 10.28
N GLN A 41 3.93 5.55 11.51
CA GLN A 41 3.73 4.52 12.53
C GLN A 41 2.27 4.41 12.97
N ALA A 42 1.56 5.54 13.09
CA ALA A 42 0.14 5.56 13.40
C ALA A 42 -0.70 4.92 12.28
N MET A 43 -0.35 5.19 11.01
CA MET A 43 -0.96 4.51 9.85
C MET A 43 -0.74 3.00 9.90
N ASP A 44 0.45 2.52 10.27
CA ASP A 44 0.72 1.08 10.44
C ASP A 44 -0.18 0.48 11.52
N GLN A 45 -0.37 1.17 12.64
CA GLN A 45 -1.21 0.70 13.74
C GLN A 45 -2.67 0.58 13.33
N LEU A 46 -3.20 1.59 12.63
CA LEU A 46 -4.57 1.58 12.11
C LEU A 46 -4.76 0.48 11.05
N ALA A 47 -3.79 0.33 10.15
CA ALA A 47 -3.75 -0.74 9.16
C ALA A 47 -3.82 -2.12 9.83
N GLN A 48 -2.95 -2.37 10.81
CA GLN A 48 -2.89 -3.65 11.51
C GLN A 48 -4.19 -3.93 12.28
N ALA A 49 -4.82 -2.92 12.87
CA ALA A 49 -6.11 -3.07 13.54
C ALA A 49 -7.19 -3.53 12.55
N GLY A 50 -7.34 -2.85 11.41
CA GLY A 50 -8.34 -3.24 10.41
C GLY A 50 -8.02 -4.56 9.71
N ILE A 51 -6.75 -4.89 9.51
CA ILE A 51 -6.34 -6.22 9.00
C ILE A 51 -6.74 -7.32 9.98
N ARG A 52 -6.52 -7.15 11.29
CA ARG A 52 -6.95 -8.15 12.29
C ARG A 52 -8.46 -8.37 12.26
N GLU A 53 -9.25 -7.30 12.19
CA GLU A 53 -10.71 -7.41 12.06
C GLU A 53 -11.12 -8.07 10.74
N SER A 54 -10.42 -7.77 9.64
CA SER A 54 -10.64 -8.39 8.34
C SER A 54 -10.42 -9.90 8.40
N LEU A 55 -9.30 -10.34 8.99
CA LEU A 55 -8.97 -11.76 9.12
C LEU A 55 -9.96 -12.49 10.03
N LYS A 56 -10.39 -11.85 11.12
CA LYS A 56 -11.44 -12.38 11.99
C LYS A 56 -12.75 -12.59 11.22
N ALA A 57 -13.21 -11.59 10.48
CA ALA A 57 -14.43 -11.69 9.69
C ALA A 57 -14.35 -12.80 8.63
N ILE A 58 -13.19 -12.94 7.95
CA ILE A 58 -12.96 -14.00 6.97
C ILE A 58 -13.02 -15.38 7.64
N HIS A 59 -12.42 -15.52 8.83
CA HIS A 59 -12.44 -16.78 9.58
C HIS A 59 -13.86 -17.15 10.04
N GLU A 60 -14.63 -16.19 10.56
CA GLU A 60 -15.95 -16.42 11.14
C GLU A 60 -17.07 -16.56 10.10
N SER A 61 -16.96 -15.84 8.98
CA SER A 61 -18.05 -15.71 8.00
C SER A 61 -17.73 -16.21 6.59
N GLY A 62 -16.47 -16.59 6.34
CA GLY A 62 -15.99 -17.05 5.03
C GLY A 62 -15.77 -15.92 4.01
N GLY A 63 -15.87 -14.66 4.42
CA GLY A 63 -15.69 -13.50 3.56
C GLY A 63 -15.49 -12.21 4.33
N LEU A 64 -15.40 -11.10 3.60
CA LEU A 64 -15.26 -9.77 4.16
C LEU A 64 -16.08 -8.79 3.33
N TYR A 65 -17.07 -8.17 3.96
CA TYR A 65 -17.77 -7.04 3.35
C TYR A 65 -16.98 -5.74 3.61
N PRO A 66 -16.80 -4.86 2.62
CA PRO A 66 -15.96 -3.68 2.78
C PRO A 66 -16.37 -2.79 3.95
N PHE A 67 -15.38 -2.29 4.67
CA PHE A 67 -15.57 -1.39 5.82
C PHE A 67 -14.39 -0.42 5.91
N GLY A 68 -14.60 0.68 6.62
CA GLY A 68 -13.58 1.68 6.91
C GLY A 68 -13.37 1.88 8.40
N LEU A 69 -12.21 2.42 8.75
CA LEU A 69 -11.90 2.92 10.07
C LEU A 69 -11.63 4.42 9.98
N ILE A 70 -12.11 5.17 10.97
CA ILE A 70 -11.90 6.61 11.09
C ILE A 70 -11.28 6.84 12.45
N GLN A 71 -10.17 7.57 12.49
CA GLN A 71 -9.51 7.95 13.72
C GLN A 71 -9.61 9.47 13.96
N THR A 72 -10.04 9.84 15.15
CA THR A 72 -10.13 11.22 15.66
C THR A 72 -9.53 11.24 17.06
N GLY A 73 -8.34 11.81 17.20
CA GLY A 73 -7.49 11.67 18.37
C GLY A 73 -7.25 10.19 18.71
N ASP A 74 -7.62 9.81 19.94
CA ASP A 74 -7.47 8.43 20.43
C ASP A 74 -8.67 7.51 20.09
N LYS A 75 -9.70 8.03 19.42
CA LYS A 75 -10.92 7.27 19.13
C LYS A 75 -10.89 6.72 17.72
N VAL A 76 -11.13 5.41 17.61
CA VAL A 76 -11.31 4.71 16.32
C VAL A 76 -12.76 4.27 16.18
N GLN A 77 -13.39 4.65 15.07
CA GLN A 77 -14.75 4.26 14.71
C GLN A 77 -14.76 3.45 13.42
N ALA A 78 -15.49 2.32 13.44
CA ALA A 78 -15.75 1.55 12.23
C ALA A 78 -16.97 2.08 11.46
N ILE A 79 -16.82 2.21 10.15
CA ILE A 79 -17.89 2.55 9.20
C ILE A 79 -18.09 1.37 8.26
N GLY A 80 -19.27 0.78 8.26
CA GLY A 80 -19.64 -0.30 7.37
C GLY A 80 -21.06 -0.13 6.85
N TYR A 81 -21.54 -1.12 6.12
CA TYR A 81 -22.93 -1.18 5.71
C TYR A 81 -23.82 -1.56 6.90
N SER A 82 -24.82 -0.73 7.19
CA SER A 82 -25.73 -0.89 8.32
C SER A 82 -27.12 -1.40 7.94
N GLY A 83 -27.38 -1.61 6.65
CA GLY A 83 -28.66 -2.13 6.17
C GLY A 83 -28.81 -3.65 6.36
N LYS A 84 -29.95 -4.19 5.91
CA LYS A 84 -30.18 -5.64 5.97
C LYS A 84 -29.26 -6.35 4.99
N LYS A 85 -28.68 -7.50 5.39
CA LYS A 85 -27.77 -8.30 4.55
C LYS A 85 -28.34 -8.64 3.17
N LYS A 86 -29.63 -8.95 3.08
CA LYS A 86 -30.31 -9.28 1.81
C LYS A 86 -30.42 -8.11 0.83
N ASP A 87 -30.31 -6.89 1.35
CA ASP A 87 -30.41 -5.64 0.59
C ASP A 87 -29.01 -5.02 0.38
N ALA A 88 -27.95 -5.70 0.84
CA ALA A 88 -26.58 -5.23 0.71
C ALA A 88 -26.18 -5.22 -0.78
N PRO A 89 -25.64 -4.11 -1.30
CA PRO A 89 -25.13 -4.07 -2.67
C PRO A 89 -23.97 -5.07 -2.86
N PRO A 90 -23.62 -5.42 -4.10
CA PRO A 90 -22.38 -6.13 -4.39
C PRO A 90 -21.17 -5.46 -3.73
N GLU A 91 -20.20 -6.26 -3.27
CA GLU A 91 -19.03 -5.78 -2.52
C GLU A 91 -18.29 -4.65 -3.24
N GLU A 92 -18.11 -4.75 -4.55
CA GLU A 92 -17.38 -3.72 -5.33
C GLU A 92 -18.16 -2.40 -5.40
N GLN A 93 -19.47 -2.45 -5.61
CA GLN A 93 -20.33 -1.25 -5.60
C GLN A 93 -20.35 -0.60 -4.23
N TRP A 94 -20.40 -1.40 -3.16
CA TRP A 94 -20.29 -0.88 -1.81
C TRP A 94 -18.92 -0.25 -1.53
N ALA A 95 -17.84 -0.87 -2.01
CA ALA A 95 -16.50 -0.34 -1.84
C ALA A 95 -16.37 1.05 -2.48
N GLU A 96 -16.89 1.24 -3.69
CA GLU A 96 -16.93 2.55 -4.36
C GLU A 96 -17.72 3.59 -3.54
N HIS A 97 -18.92 3.21 -3.06
CA HIS A 97 -19.72 4.09 -2.22
C HIS A 97 -19.03 4.43 -0.89
N LEU A 98 -18.37 3.45 -0.27
CA LEU A 98 -17.65 3.61 0.98
C LEU A 98 -16.47 4.57 0.80
N PHE A 99 -15.72 4.46 -0.30
CA PHE A 99 -14.64 5.38 -0.64
C PHE A 99 -15.14 6.83 -0.69
N VAL A 100 -16.21 7.08 -1.44
CA VAL A 100 -16.83 8.42 -1.51
C VAL A 100 -17.30 8.89 -0.14
N LYS A 101 -17.96 8.01 0.64
CA LYS A 101 -18.44 8.35 1.98
C LYS A 101 -17.30 8.72 2.93
N LEU A 102 -16.17 8.01 2.89
CA LEU A 102 -14.99 8.34 3.70
C LEU A 102 -14.42 9.70 3.28
N ARG A 103 -14.32 9.97 1.98
CA ARG A 103 -13.90 11.29 1.48
C ARG A 103 -14.82 12.41 1.98
N ASP A 104 -16.14 12.22 1.89
CA ASP A 104 -17.11 13.20 2.38
C ASP A 104 -16.97 13.45 3.88
N ILE A 105 -16.68 12.42 4.68
CA ILE A 105 -16.37 12.57 6.11
C ILE A 105 -15.08 13.36 6.32
N GLY A 106 -14.00 13.01 5.61
CA GLY A 106 -12.73 13.73 5.69
C GLY A 106 -12.83 15.21 5.32
N LYS A 107 -13.73 15.57 4.40
CA LYS A 107 -14.05 16.97 4.07
C LYS A 107 -14.86 17.67 5.16
N ALA A 108 -15.86 16.98 5.71
CA ALA A 108 -16.80 17.57 6.66
C ALA A 108 -16.24 17.68 8.08
N GLN A 109 -15.27 16.83 8.44
CA GLN A 109 -14.72 16.70 9.79
C GLN A 109 -13.20 16.95 9.77
N PRO A 110 -12.75 18.22 9.87
CA PRO A 110 -11.33 18.56 9.89
C PRO A 110 -10.55 17.90 11.05
N GLU A 111 -11.25 17.49 12.11
CA GLU A 111 -10.71 16.80 13.27
C GLU A 111 -10.36 15.31 13.04
N VAL A 112 -10.77 14.72 11.93
CA VAL A 112 -10.39 13.34 11.58
C VAL A 112 -8.92 13.32 11.18
N ASP A 113 -8.07 12.61 11.92
CA ASP A 113 -6.62 12.56 11.67
C ASP A 113 -6.26 11.56 10.57
N MET A 114 -6.93 10.39 10.60
CA MET A 114 -6.68 9.28 9.69
C MET A 114 -7.96 8.56 9.29
N MET A 115 -7.93 7.98 8.10
CA MET A 115 -8.95 7.06 7.63
C MET A 115 -8.31 5.84 7.00
N ALA A 116 -9.02 4.72 7.02
CA ALA A 116 -8.63 3.53 6.31
C ALA A 116 -9.84 2.83 5.71
N MET A 117 -9.65 2.15 4.58
CA MET A 117 -10.66 1.35 3.91
C MET A 117 -10.13 -0.05 3.64
N PHE A 118 -10.91 -1.07 3.99
CA PHE A 118 -10.55 -2.48 3.89
C PHE A 118 -11.54 -3.24 3.01
N ARG A 119 -11.02 -4.10 2.13
CA ARG A 119 -11.83 -5.01 1.29
C ARG A 119 -11.05 -6.26 0.92
N LEU A 120 -11.75 -7.28 0.43
CA LEU A 120 -11.10 -8.32 -0.35
C LEU A 120 -10.79 -7.81 -1.75
N HIS A 121 -9.62 -8.19 -2.24
CA HIS A 121 -9.17 -7.87 -3.59
C HIS A 121 -8.41 -9.04 -4.20
N LYS A 122 -8.52 -9.18 -5.53
CA LYS A 122 -7.80 -10.18 -6.30
C LYS A 122 -6.79 -9.48 -7.18
N ILE A 123 -5.52 -9.84 -7.04
CA ILE A 123 -4.44 -9.36 -7.90
C ILE A 123 -4.10 -10.44 -8.91
N ASP A 124 -3.96 -10.06 -10.18
CA ASP A 124 -3.45 -10.93 -11.23
C ASP A 124 -1.92 -11.04 -11.12
N ASN A 125 -1.43 -12.26 -11.02
CA ASN A 125 -0.01 -12.58 -11.01
C ASN A 125 0.53 -12.66 -12.45
N LYS A 126 1.85 -12.55 -12.60
CA LYS A 126 2.53 -12.62 -13.91
C LYS A 126 2.34 -13.96 -14.64
N ASP A 127 2.06 -15.03 -13.89
CA ASP A 127 1.78 -16.37 -14.42
C ASP A 127 0.31 -16.59 -14.82
N GLY A 128 -0.53 -15.54 -14.70
CA GLY A 128 -1.97 -15.61 -14.99
C GLY A 128 -2.82 -16.16 -13.85
N SER A 129 -2.22 -16.58 -12.73
CA SER A 129 -2.96 -16.95 -11.52
C SER A 129 -3.48 -15.70 -10.79
N LYS A 130 -4.46 -15.88 -9.89
CA LYS A 130 -5.00 -14.78 -9.08
C LYS A 130 -4.74 -15.02 -7.61
N THR A 131 -4.23 -14.00 -6.92
CA THR A 131 -4.04 -14.01 -5.48
C THR A 131 -5.15 -13.21 -4.82
N LEU A 132 -5.95 -13.86 -3.97
CA LEU A 132 -6.88 -13.16 -3.09
C LEU A 132 -6.12 -12.60 -1.89
N GLY A 133 -6.46 -11.40 -1.45
CA GLY A 133 -5.88 -10.80 -0.26
C GLY A 133 -6.77 -9.76 0.38
N VAL A 134 -6.41 -9.38 1.60
CA VAL A 134 -6.94 -8.17 2.23
C VAL A 134 -6.21 -6.98 1.63
N TRP A 135 -6.97 -6.07 1.05
CA TRP A 135 -6.49 -4.79 0.56
C TRP A 135 -6.92 -3.72 1.56
N ALA A 136 -5.99 -2.84 1.91
CA ALA A 136 -6.21 -1.72 2.81
C ALA A 136 -5.62 -0.45 2.22
N GLU A 137 -6.42 0.59 2.01
CA GLU A 137 -5.92 1.95 1.82
C GLU A 137 -5.94 2.64 3.18
N VAL A 138 -4.83 3.26 3.54
CA VAL A 138 -4.69 3.99 4.80
C VAL A 138 -4.15 5.36 4.48
N ASP A 139 -4.78 6.35 5.07
CA ASP A 139 -4.56 7.74 4.75
C ASP A 139 -4.51 8.60 6.01
N HIS A 140 -3.54 9.51 6.04
CA HIS A 140 -3.30 10.47 7.11
C HIS A 140 -3.22 11.86 6.49
N ARG A 141 -3.75 12.89 7.16
CA ARG A 141 -3.77 14.26 6.60
C ARG A 141 -2.39 14.80 6.22
N ASP A 142 -1.41 14.54 7.08
CA ASP A 142 -0.08 15.14 6.99
C ASP A 142 0.98 14.32 6.23
N VAL A 143 0.67 13.10 5.79
CA VAL A 143 1.64 12.26 5.06
C VAL A 143 0.98 11.53 3.90
N ARG A 144 1.77 11.09 2.92
CA ARG A 144 1.24 10.43 1.72
C ARG A 144 0.50 9.13 2.09
N PRO A 145 -0.68 8.87 1.50
CA PRO A 145 -1.39 7.62 1.70
C PRO A 145 -0.64 6.43 1.12
N TRP A 146 -0.98 5.26 1.64
CA TRP A 146 -0.49 3.99 1.09
C TRP A 146 -1.58 2.95 0.99
N VAL A 147 -1.31 1.99 0.13
CA VAL A 147 -2.06 0.75 -0.01
C VAL A 147 -1.23 -0.39 0.54
N ILE A 148 -1.87 -1.22 1.35
CA ILE A 148 -1.33 -2.45 1.89
C ILE A 148 -2.11 -3.61 1.27
N PHE A 149 -1.40 -4.60 0.76
CA PHE A 149 -1.97 -5.86 0.33
C PHE A 149 -1.40 -6.99 1.17
N LEU A 150 -2.26 -7.73 1.84
CA LEU A 150 -1.94 -8.96 2.58
C LEU A 150 -2.50 -10.16 1.84
N PRO A 151 -1.66 -10.92 1.11
CA PRO A 151 -2.08 -12.13 0.40
C PRO A 151 -2.65 -13.19 1.36
N LEU A 152 -3.72 -13.85 0.93
CA LEU A 152 -4.23 -15.08 1.54
C LEU A 152 -3.81 -16.24 0.63
N VAL A 153 -2.69 -16.88 0.97
CA VAL A 153 -2.08 -17.94 0.18
C VAL A 153 -2.63 -19.28 0.65
N LYS A 154 -3.13 -20.11 -0.26
CA LYS A 154 -3.50 -21.48 0.11
C LYS A 154 -2.23 -22.32 0.29
N ASN A 155 -2.12 -23.02 1.41
CA ASN A 155 -1.12 -24.05 1.61
C ASN A 155 -1.56 -25.38 0.96
N ASP A 156 -0.69 -26.37 0.99
CA ASP A 156 -0.92 -27.70 0.37
C ASP A 156 -2.12 -28.44 0.99
N ASP A 157 -2.48 -28.12 2.23
CA ASP A 157 -3.66 -28.65 2.93
C ASP A 157 -4.97 -27.91 2.56
N GLY A 158 -4.90 -26.94 1.63
CA GLY A 158 -6.02 -26.12 1.19
C GLY A 158 -6.46 -25.04 2.18
N LYS A 159 -5.71 -24.83 3.27
CA LYS A 159 -5.95 -23.77 4.26
C LYS A 159 -5.28 -22.47 3.81
N TYR A 160 -5.89 -21.34 4.14
CA TYR A 160 -5.30 -20.03 3.86
C TYR A 160 -4.28 -19.65 4.95
N GLU A 161 -3.07 -19.33 4.52
CA GLU A 161 -1.99 -18.73 5.29
C GLU A 161 -1.74 -17.29 4.83
N LEU A 162 -1.13 -16.49 5.70
CA LEU A 162 -0.80 -15.10 5.39
C LEU A 162 0.50 -15.03 4.59
N GLY A 163 0.43 -14.41 3.41
CA GLY A 163 1.63 -14.10 2.62
C GLY A 163 2.40 -12.90 3.18
N LYS A 164 3.49 -12.55 2.50
CA LYS A 164 4.24 -11.33 2.81
C LYS A 164 3.39 -10.10 2.50
N MET A 165 3.27 -9.21 3.49
CA MET A 165 2.60 -7.93 3.33
C MET A 165 3.35 -7.04 2.33
N VAL A 166 2.60 -6.42 1.41
CA VAL A 166 3.15 -5.56 0.36
C VAL A 166 2.60 -4.15 0.53
N TYR A 167 3.47 -3.15 0.42
CA TYR A 167 3.14 -1.74 0.60
C TYR A 167 3.37 -0.99 -0.72
N TYR A 168 2.43 -0.13 -1.09
CA TYR A 168 2.49 0.72 -2.26
C TYR A 168 2.08 2.14 -1.88
N ALA A 169 2.89 3.15 -2.19
CA ALA A 169 2.44 4.53 -2.10
C ALA A 169 1.33 4.76 -3.14
N THR A 170 0.31 5.55 -2.79
CA THR A 170 -0.77 5.95 -3.70
C THR A 170 -0.91 7.48 -3.70
N GLU A 171 -1.34 8.03 -4.83
CA GLU A 171 -1.73 9.45 -4.97
C GLU A 171 -3.25 9.62 -4.92
N GLN A 172 -3.99 8.50 -4.92
CA GLN A 172 -5.43 8.48 -4.69
C GLN A 172 -5.62 8.17 -3.20
N GLY A 173 -5.90 9.21 -2.41
CA GLY A 173 -6.21 9.12 -0.98
C GLY A 173 -7.69 9.29 -0.66
N LEU A 174 -8.03 9.07 0.60
CA LEU A 174 -9.32 9.35 1.24
C LEU A 174 -9.44 10.82 1.64
N PHE A 175 -8.33 11.55 1.80
CA PHE A 175 -8.32 13.01 1.86
C PHE A 175 -8.15 13.61 0.46
N GLU A 176 -8.72 14.80 0.23
CA GLU A 176 -8.58 15.47 -1.08
C GLU A 176 -7.26 16.22 -1.22
N GLU A 177 -6.72 16.69 -0.09
CA GLU A 177 -5.47 17.41 0.01
C GLU A 177 -4.69 16.84 1.18
N HIS A 178 -3.41 16.52 0.93
CA HIS A 178 -2.44 16.27 1.98
C HIS A 178 -1.66 17.55 2.22
N ALA A 179 -1.33 17.84 3.48
CA ALA A 179 -0.39 18.93 3.75
C ALA A 179 0.90 18.67 2.95
N GLN A 180 1.33 19.63 2.14
CA GLN A 180 2.55 19.47 1.34
C GLN A 180 3.74 19.26 2.28
N GLU A 181 4.41 18.11 2.18
CA GLU A 181 5.74 17.94 2.77
C GLU A 181 6.70 18.97 2.15
N GLY A 182 7.05 19.99 2.92
CA GLY A 182 8.18 20.87 2.63
C GLY A 182 7.92 22.04 1.67
N GLN A 183 7.03 22.96 2.04
CA GLN A 183 7.34 24.39 1.83
C GLN A 183 7.55 25.04 3.19
N ALA A 184 8.80 24.97 3.67
CA ALA A 184 9.29 25.98 4.59
C ALA A 184 9.08 27.34 3.90
N SER A 185 8.12 28.09 4.40
CA SER A 185 7.80 29.43 3.93
C SER A 185 8.94 30.34 4.37
N ASP A 186 10.00 30.42 3.55
CA ASP A 186 10.84 31.62 3.53
C ASP A 186 10.01 32.72 2.85
N LYS A 187 9.36 33.55 3.67
CA LYS A 187 9.11 34.97 3.42
C LYS A 187 8.60 35.67 4.67
#